data_AF-A0A143X8J8-F1
#
_entry.id   AF-A0A143X8J8-F1
#
_cell.length_a   1.000
_cell.length_b   1.000
_cell.length_c   1.000
_cell.angle_alpha   90.00
_cell.angle_beta   90.00
_cell.angle_gamma   90.00
#
_symmetry.space_group_name_H-M   'P 1'
#
loop_
_entity.id
_entity.type
_entity.pdbx_description
1 polymer ?
#
loop_
_entity_poly.entity_id
_entity_poly.type
_entity_poly.pdbx_seq_one_letter_code
_entity_poly.pdbx_strand_id
1 'polypeptide(L)'
;MERREYTGCTVNFKTYTKSLKFKNRMGNPVENQQVFEDTQPAIIDSGQWEWVQELRKNKRRPTKIGRTSMFSGLLYCADCGAKLYFCTCKSYKDDSQNHFVCSNYKSNTGSCQIHYIREQVLYRIVLETIRQTLSYVRMFRKDFNLEMLAQDDESRKAELVEKRKALSGAKKRMEDLDRIIQHIYEDNVLGKLSDSQYLKLSR
;
A
#
# COMPACT_ATOMS: atom_id res chain seq x y z
N MET A 1 -10.91 -7.59 12.73
CA MET A 1 -10.77 -8.18 11.38
C MET A 1 -9.48 -7.71 10.74
N GLU A 2 -8.33 -8.17 11.23
CA GLU A 2 -7.01 -7.94 10.58
C GLU A 2 -6.38 -9.26 10.12
N ARG A 3 -6.87 -10.37 10.67
CA ARG A 3 -6.46 -11.72 10.32
C ARG A 3 -7.11 -12.12 9.00
N ARG A 4 -6.29 -12.49 8.01
CA ARG A 4 -6.75 -13.03 6.73
C ARG A 4 -7.31 -14.44 6.90
N GLU A 5 -6.92 -15.15 7.97
CA GLU A 5 -7.37 -16.53 8.25
C GLU A 5 -8.88 -16.75 8.29
N TYR A 6 -9.67 -15.69 8.54
CA TYR A 6 -11.12 -15.77 8.49
C TYR A 6 -11.68 -16.06 7.09
N THR A 7 -10.88 -15.86 6.03
CA THR A 7 -11.24 -16.22 4.65
C THR A 7 -10.92 -17.67 4.30
N GLY A 8 -10.55 -18.51 5.27
CA GLY A 8 -10.23 -19.92 5.02
C GLY A 8 -8.77 -20.19 4.65
N CYS A 9 -7.91 -19.17 4.64
CA CYS A 9 -6.49 -19.33 4.35
C CYS A 9 -5.65 -19.57 5.62
N THR A 10 -4.50 -20.22 5.49
CA THR A 10 -3.46 -20.25 6.53
C THR A 10 -2.30 -19.34 6.12
N VAL A 11 -1.95 -18.40 7.01
CA VAL A 11 -0.81 -17.49 6.81
C VAL A 11 0.36 -17.89 7.71
N ASN A 12 1.44 -18.35 7.11
CA ASN A 12 2.68 -18.73 7.78
C ASN A 12 3.74 -17.62 7.67
N PHE A 13 4.78 -17.73 8.51
CA PHE A 13 5.92 -16.79 8.55
C PHE A 13 5.56 -15.34 8.87
N LYS A 14 4.51 -15.10 9.67
CA LYS A 14 4.10 -13.76 10.11
C LYS A 14 5.16 -13.03 10.94
N THR A 15 6.02 -13.79 11.62
CA THR A 15 7.07 -13.25 12.49
C THR A 15 8.37 -13.98 12.28
N TYR A 16 9.48 -13.27 12.39
CA TYR A 16 10.83 -13.83 12.37
C TYR A 16 11.66 -13.28 13.52
N THR A 17 12.78 -13.94 13.79
CA THR A 17 13.77 -13.50 14.78
C THR A 17 15.07 -13.19 14.05
N LYS A 18 15.66 -12.00 14.29
CA LYS A 18 16.86 -11.56 13.57
C LYS A 18 18.07 -12.47 13.81
N SER A 19 18.20 -13.00 15.02
CA SER A 19 19.26 -13.92 15.41
C SER A 19 18.82 -14.73 16.62
N LEU A 20 19.47 -15.87 16.85
CA LEU A 20 19.16 -16.75 17.99
C LEU A 20 19.25 -16.04 19.35
N LYS A 21 20.14 -15.04 19.47
CA LYS A 21 20.36 -14.26 20.69
C LYS A 21 19.32 -13.15 20.91
N PHE A 22 18.56 -12.80 19.87
CA PHE A 22 17.54 -11.77 19.94
C PHE A 22 16.22 -12.39 20.38
N LYS A 23 15.71 -12.06 21.58
CA LYS A 23 14.51 -12.72 22.14
C LYS A 23 13.19 -12.16 21.60
N ASN A 24 13.22 -11.00 20.94
CA ASN A 24 12.02 -10.35 20.44
C ASN A 24 11.68 -10.83 19.02
N ARG A 25 10.42 -11.19 18.80
CA ARG A 25 9.90 -11.51 17.46
C ARG A 25 9.56 -10.23 16.71
N MET A 26 10.01 -10.13 15.46
CA MET A 26 9.70 -9.01 14.58
C MET A 26 8.64 -9.43 13.56
N GLY A 27 7.78 -8.50 13.16
CA GLY A 27 6.80 -8.75 12.10
C GLY A 27 7.52 -8.89 10.75
N ASN A 28 7.13 -9.90 9.97
CA ASN A 28 7.65 -10.12 8.64
C ASN A 28 6.80 -9.31 7.63
N PRO A 29 7.39 -8.59 6.65
CA PRO A 29 6.62 -7.96 5.57
C PRO A 29 5.77 -8.99 4.83
N VAL A 30 4.65 -8.53 4.26
CA VAL A 30 3.64 -9.38 3.59
C VAL A 30 4.26 -10.21 2.46
N GLU A 31 5.25 -9.66 1.75
CA GLU A 31 5.99 -10.31 0.66
C GLU A 31 6.71 -11.60 1.09
N ASN A 32 7.13 -11.67 2.37
CA ASN A 32 7.82 -12.83 2.93
C ASN A 32 6.86 -13.78 3.68
N GLN A 33 5.57 -13.46 3.74
CA GLN A 33 4.56 -14.33 4.33
C GLN A 33 4.08 -15.32 3.27
N GLN A 34 3.90 -16.58 3.68
CA GLN A 34 3.31 -17.59 2.79
C GLN A 34 1.84 -17.75 3.14
N VAL A 35 0.99 -17.57 2.14
CA VAL A 35 -0.47 -17.72 2.27
C VAL A 35 -0.87 -18.97 1.51
N PHE A 36 -1.45 -19.93 2.22
CA PHE A 36 -2.04 -21.13 1.65
C PHE A 36 -3.55 -20.94 1.65
N GLU A 37 -4.14 -20.94 0.47
CA GLU A 37 -5.59 -20.79 0.29
C GLU A 37 -6.31 -22.12 0.57
N ASP A 38 -7.58 -22.05 0.95
CA ASP A 38 -8.49 -23.19 1.15
C ASP A 38 -8.02 -24.30 2.11
N THR A 39 -7.27 -23.94 3.15
CA THR A 39 -6.84 -24.91 4.18
C THR A 39 -7.95 -25.24 5.18
N GLN A 40 -8.93 -24.34 5.35
CA GLN A 40 -10.04 -24.50 6.28
C GLN A 40 -11.32 -23.82 5.74
N PRO A 41 -12.52 -24.23 6.17
CA PRO A 41 -13.76 -23.57 5.76
C PRO A 41 -13.74 -22.07 6.09
N ALA A 42 -14.02 -21.24 5.07
CA ALA A 42 -14.06 -19.80 5.23
C ALA A 42 -15.25 -19.38 6.10
N ILE A 43 -15.00 -18.50 7.07
CA ILE A 43 -16.04 -17.91 7.92
C ILE A 43 -16.58 -16.63 7.26
N ILE A 44 -15.72 -15.90 6.56
CA ILE A 44 -16.04 -14.66 5.85
C ILE A 44 -15.61 -14.84 4.40
N ASP A 45 -16.45 -14.40 3.47
CA ASP A 45 -16.10 -14.36 2.06
C ASP A 45 -14.86 -13.47 1.81
N SER A 46 -14.03 -13.87 0.84
CA SER A 46 -12.81 -13.17 0.46
C SER A 46 -13.09 -11.72 0.02
N GLY A 47 -14.10 -11.51 -0.83
CA GLY A 47 -14.49 -10.18 -1.30
C GLY A 47 -15.00 -9.29 -0.19
N GLN A 48 -15.79 -9.85 0.74
CA GLN A 48 -16.24 -9.12 1.93
C GLN A 48 -15.06 -8.72 2.84
N TRP A 49 -14.09 -9.61 3.03
CA TRP A 49 -12.90 -9.31 3.82
C TRP A 49 -12.08 -8.18 3.22
N GLU A 50 -11.85 -8.21 1.90
CA GLU A 50 -11.13 -7.16 1.17
C GLU A 50 -11.83 -5.80 1.28
N TRP A 51 -13.15 -5.77 1.11
CA TRP A 51 -13.94 -4.56 1.27
C TRP A 51 -13.81 -3.96 2.68
N VAL A 52 -13.85 -4.81 3.72
CA VAL A 52 -13.61 -4.37 5.10
C VAL A 52 -12.19 -3.84 5.30
N GLN A 53 -11.16 -4.47 4.70
CA GLN A 53 -9.80 -3.94 4.77
C GLN A 53 -9.71 -2.55 4.14
N GLU A 54 -10.36 -2.34 2.99
CA GLU A 54 -10.37 -1.04 2.31
C GLU A 54 -11.06 0.05 3.14
N LEU A 55 -12.20 -0.28 3.76
CA LEU A 55 -12.86 0.61 4.72
C LEU A 55 -11.96 0.95 5.92
N ARG A 56 -11.16 -0.01 6.40
CA ARG A 56 -10.24 0.19 7.53
C ARG A 56 -9.05 1.08 7.16
N LYS A 57 -8.51 0.98 5.94
CA LYS A 57 -7.44 1.88 5.46
C LYS A 57 -7.88 3.35 5.52
N ASN A 58 -9.15 3.60 5.19
CA ASN A 58 -9.77 4.92 5.19
C ASN A 58 -10.52 5.25 6.49
N LYS A 59 -10.26 4.53 7.58
CA LYS A 59 -10.93 4.78 8.87
C LYS A 59 -10.56 6.14 9.42
N ARG A 60 -11.54 7.06 9.47
CA ARG A 60 -11.44 8.34 10.16
C ARG A 60 -11.43 8.11 11.66
N ARG A 61 -10.32 8.42 12.33
CA ARG A 61 -10.23 8.37 13.79
C ARG A 61 -10.62 9.73 14.37
N PRO A 62 -11.54 9.80 15.35
CA PRO A 62 -11.77 11.03 16.08
C PRO A 62 -10.50 11.50 16.78
N THR A 63 -10.32 12.82 16.78
CA THR A 63 -9.27 13.46 17.57
C THR A 63 -9.56 13.24 19.05
N LYS A 64 -8.59 13.46 19.95
CA LYS A 64 -8.79 13.39 21.42
C LYS A 64 -9.98 14.24 21.93
N ILE A 65 -10.42 15.21 21.15
CA ILE A 65 -11.51 16.15 21.43
C ILE A 65 -12.87 15.64 20.89
N GLY A 66 -12.88 14.49 20.20
CA GLY A 66 -14.09 13.92 19.57
C GLY A 66 -14.43 14.49 18.19
N ARG A 67 -13.78 15.57 17.75
CA ARG A 67 -14.00 16.14 16.42
C ARG A 67 -13.33 15.31 15.32
N THR A 68 -14.02 15.19 14.20
CA THR A 68 -13.54 14.56 12.95
C THR A 68 -13.82 15.49 11.78
N SER A 69 -12.84 15.62 10.89
CA SER A 69 -13.04 16.28 9.60
C SER A 69 -13.45 15.27 8.53
N MET A 70 -14.26 15.72 7.57
CA MET A 70 -14.59 14.95 6.37
C MET A 70 -13.36 14.64 5.49
N PHE A 71 -12.31 15.46 5.58
CA PHE A 71 -11.08 15.27 4.79
C PHE A 71 -10.01 14.44 5.52
N SER A 72 -10.31 13.97 6.73
CA SER A 72 -9.37 13.16 7.52
C SER A 72 -9.03 11.87 6.78
N GLY A 73 -7.73 11.63 6.58
CA GLY A 73 -7.20 10.45 5.89
C GLY A 73 -7.16 10.54 4.36
N LEU A 74 -7.69 11.61 3.75
CA LEU A 74 -7.73 11.81 2.29
C LEU A 74 -6.61 12.72 1.77
N LEU A 75 -6.04 13.56 2.64
CA LEU A 75 -5.08 14.58 2.23
C LEU A 75 -3.64 14.11 2.37
N TYR A 76 -2.85 14.39 1.34
CA TYR A 76 -1.43 14.08 1.26
C TYR A 76 -0.64 15.35 0.93
N CYS A 77 0.58 15.42 1.44
CA CYS A 77 1.54 16.46 1.13
C CYS A 77 2.08 16.24 -0.29
N ALA A 78 2.11 17.29 -1.11
CA ALA A 78 2.65 17.21 -2.46
C ALA A 78 4.16 16.90 -2.48
N ASP A 79 4.91 17.50 -1.55
CA ASP A 79 6.38 17.42 -1.58
C ASP A 79 6.93 16.13 -1.00
N CYS A 80 6.36 15.64 0.11
CA CYS A 80 6.88 14.48 0.82
C CYS A 80 5.97 13.24 0.77
N GLY A 81 4.81 13.34 0.12
CA GLY A 81 3.82 12.26 0.04
C GLY A 81 3.19 11.84 1.38
N ALA A 82 3.59 12.47 2.50
CA ALA A 82 3.09 12.12 3.82
C ALA A 82 1.67 12.64 4.04
N LYS A 83 0.89 11.98 4.90
CA LYS A 83 -0.50 12.38 5.20
C LYS A 83 -0.55 13.73 5.90
N LEU A 84 -1.59 14.53 5.64
CA LEU A 84 -1.85 15.72 6.44
C LEU A 84 -2.67 15.36 7.69
N TYR A 85 -2.22 15.80 8.86
CA TYR A 85 -2.94 15.63 10.12
C TYR A 85 -3.95 16.74 10.36
N PHE A 86 -5.15 16.33 10.75
CA PHE A 86 -6.17 17.23 11.25
C PHE A 86 -5.80 17.76 12.64
N CYS A 87 -5.79 19.07 12.78
CA CYS A 87 -5.47 19.79 14.01
C CYS A 87 -6.67 20.62 14.44
N THR A 88 -7.12 20.39 15.67
CA THR A 88 -8.21 21.13 16.31
C THR A 88 -7.90 21.32 17.79
N CYS A 89 -8.43 22.37 18.38
CA CYS A 89 -8.21 22.75 19.78
C CYS A 89 -9.56 23.03 20.46
N LYS A 90 -9.71 22.63 21.74
CA LYS A 90 -10.93 22.92 22.53
C LYS A 90 -11.18 24.43 22.70
N SER A 91 -10.10 25.22 22.68
CA SER A 91 -10.15 26.69 22.79
C SER A 91 -10.72 27.37 21.54
N TYR A 92 -10.77 26.67 20.40
CA TYR A 92 -11.39 27.22 19.20
C TYR A 92 -12.90 27.32 19.39
N LYS A 93 -13.38 28.57 19.46
CA LYS A 93 -14.82 28.90 19.61
C LYS A 93 -15.65 28.36 18.45
N ASP A 94 -15.05 28.21 17.27
CA ASP A 94 -15.69 27.77 16.04
C ASP A 94 -14.75 26.84 15.24
N ASP A 95 -15.33 26.03 14.35
CA ASP A 95 -14.63 25.11 13.47
C ASP A 95 -13.84 25.83 12.35
N SER A 96 -13.97 27.15 12.21
CA SER A 96 -13.16 27.97 11.30
C SER A 96 -11.66 27.91 11.49
N GLN A 97 -11.20 27.54 12.69
CA GLN A 97 -9.78 27.44 13.02
C GLN A 97 -9.23 26.02 12.84
N ASN A 98 -10.08 25.06 12.47
CA ASN A 98 -9.64 23.71 12.15
C ASN A 98 -8.77 23.74 10.88
N HIS A 99 -7.67 22.99 10.92
CA HIS A 99 -6.68 23.02 9.84
C HIS A 99 -5.94 21.69 9.72
N PHE A 100 -5.24 21.55 8.61
CA PHE A 100 -4.42 20.40 8.28
C PHE A 100 -2.95 20.80 8.20
N VAL A 101 -2.08 19.95 8.74
CA VAL A 101 -0.62 20.15 8.73
C VAL A 101 0.06 18.87 8.30
N CYS A 102 1.11 18.97 7.48
CA CYS A 102 1.92 17.83 7.09
C CYS A 102 2.43 17.01 8.29
N SER A 103 2.24 15.69 8.27
CA SER A 103 2.68 14.80 9.35
C SER A 103 4.20 14.78 9.52
N ASN A 104 4.93 14.85 8.40
CA ASN A 104 6.40 14.82 8.39
C ASN A 104 6.97 16.09 9.00
N TYR A 105 6.35 17.25 8.73
CA TYR A 105 6.72 18.49 9.40
C TYR A 105 6.39 18.43 10.89
N LYS A 106 5.17 17.99 11.25
CA LYS A 106 4.70 17.94 12.64
C LYS A 106 5.47 16.96 13.53
N SER A 107 6.10 15.93 12.96
CA SER A 107 6.90 14.98 13.74
C SER A 107 8.23 15.56 14.23
N ASN A 108 8.62 16.76 13.80
CA ASN A 108 9.90 17.42 14.08
C ASN A 108 11.15 16.62 13.67
N THR A 109 10.96 15.46 13.04
CA THR A 109 12.00 14.57 12.50
C THR A 109 12.02 14.57 10.97
N GLY A 110 11.08 15.25 10.34
CA GLY A 110 10.94 15.29 8.90
C GLY A 110 11.71 16.41 8.23
N SER A 111 11.93 16.25 6.92
CA SER A 111 12.59 17.20 6.02
C SER A 111 11.62 18.18 5.34
N CYS A 112 10.32 18.08 5.62
CA CYS A 112 9.29 18.82 4.91
C CYS A 112 9.15 20.25 5.45
N GLN A 113 8.85 21.21 4.58
CA GLN A 113 8.45 22.57 4.97
C GLN A 113 7.04 22.60 5.59
N ILE A 114 6.66 23.78 6.11
CA ILE A 114 5.38 24.04 6.78
C ILE A 114 4.24 24.04 5.75
N HIS A 115 3.72 22.86 5.39
CA HIS A 115 2.49 22.76 4.60
C HIS A 115 1.27 22.77 5.51
N TYR A 116 0.51 23.84 5.38
CA TYR A 116 -0.63 24.17 6.21
C TYR A 116 -1.81 24.60 5.32
N ILE A 117 -3.00 24.08 5.62
CA ILE A 117 -4.24 24.51 4.96
C ILE A 117 -5.41 24.50 5.95
N ARG A 118 -6.23 25.54 5.94
CA ARG A 118 -7.46 25.60 6.76
C ARG A 118 -8.54 24.70 6.17
N GLU A 119 -9.30 24.03 7.03
CA GLU A 119 -10.38 23.13 6.61
C GLU A 119 -11.45 23.87 5.79
N GLN A 120 -11.83 25.09 6.19
CA GLN A 120 -12.83 25.87 5.46
C GLN A 120 -12.38 26.29 4.06
N VAL A 121 -11.09 26.62 3.90
CA VAL A 121 -10.53 26.98 2.59
C VAL A 121 -10.53 25.76 1.70
N LEU A 122 -10.05 24.63 2.22
CA LEU A 122 -10.08 23.35 1.51
C LEU A 122 -11.51 22.97 1.09
N TYR A 123 -12.48 23.12 1.99
CA TYR A 123 -13.88 22.84 1.68
C TYR A 123 -14.40 23.66 0.51
N ARG A 124 -14.11 24.97 0.49
CA ARG A 124 -14.54 25.86 -0.60
C ARG A 124 -13.92 25.46 -1.93
N ILE A 125 -12.60 25.21 -1.95
CA ILE A 125 -11.88 24.79 -3.15
C ILE A 125 -12.48 23.48 -3.69
N VAL A 126 -12.61 22.45 -2.84
CA VAL A 126 -13.14 21.15 -3.26
C VAL A 126 -14.58 21.27 -3.77
N LEU A 127 -15.43 22.05 -3.08
CA LEU A 127 -16.81 22.26 -3.51
C LEU A 127 -16.89 22.98 -4.86
N GLU A 128 -16.07 24.00 -5.07
CA GLU A 128 -16.00 24.73 -6.33
C GLU A 128 -15.51 23.82 -7.46
N THR A 129 -14.44 23.06 -7.24
CA THR A 129 -13.93 22.10 -8.23
C THR A 129 -15.00 21.08 -8.59
N ILE A 130 -15.70 20.48 -7.62
CA ILE A 130 -16.79 19.54 -7.89
C ILE A 130 -17.88 20.18 -8.75
N ARG A 131 -18.30 21.42 -8.43
CA ARG A 131 -19.31 22.14 -9.20
C ARG A 131 -18.85 22.43 -10.63
N GLN A 132 -17.61 22.87 -10.81
CA GLN A 132 -17.02 23.12 -12.12
C GLN A 132 -16.94 21.83 -12.95
N THR A 133 -16.45 20.74 -12.36
CA THR A 133 -16.39 19.43 -13.02
C THR A 133 -17.79 18.94 -13.41
N LEU A 134 -18.78 19.04 -12.52
CA LEU A 134 -20.16 18.67 -12.84
C LEU A 134 -20.76 19.53 -13.95
N SER A 135 -20.44 20.83 -13.99
CA SER A 135 -20.86 21.72 -15.07
C SER A 135 -20.22 21.31 -16.39
N TYR A 136 -18.92 21.03 -16.39
CA TYR A 136 -18.18 20.57 -17.57
C TYR A 136 -18.76 19.25 -18.10
N VAL A 137 -18.97 18.26 -17.24
CA VAL A 137 -19.55 16.96 -17.61
C VAL A 137 -20.96 17.10 -18.20
N ARG A 138 -21.77 18.03 -17.68
CA ARG A 138 -23.12 18.29 -18.20
C ARG A 138 -23.08 18.96 -19.58
N MET A 139 -22.16 19.90 -19.79
CA MET A 139 -22.06 20.65 -21.05
C MET A 139 -21.36 19.86 -22.16
N PHE A 140 -20.32 19.11 -21.81
CA PHE A 140 -19.41 18.44 -22.75
C PHE A 140 -19.32 16.94 -22.49
N ARG A 141 -20.48 16.27 -22.36
CA ARG A 141 -20.54 14.85 -21.99
C ARG A 141 -19.76 13.94 -22.94
N LYS A 142 -19.79 14.22 -24.25
CA LYS A 142 -19.08 13.41 -25.25
C LYS A 142 -17.57 13.56 -25.14
N ASP A 143 -17.10 14.81 -25.03
CA ASP A 143 -15.67 15.11 -24.95
C ASP A 143 -15.09 14.61 -23.63
N PHE A 144 -15.80 14.79 -22.51
CA PHE A 144 -15.42 14.22 -21.21
C PHE A 144 -15.30 12.70 -21.25
N ASN A 145 -16.23 12.00 -21.90
CA ASN A 145 -16.13 10.54 -22.03
C ASN A 145 -14.91 10.11 -22.86
N LEU A 146 -14.61 10.82 -23.94
CA LEU A 146 -13.43 10.54 -24.76
C LEU A 146 -12.13 10.79 -23.99
N GLU A 147 -12.04 11.91 -23.27
CA GLU A 147 -10.92 12.23 -22.40
C GLU A 147 -10.73 11.18 -21.29
N MET A 148 -11.82 10.77 -20.64
CA MET A 148 -11.77 9.73 -19.60
C MET A 148 -11.29 8.39 -20.17
N LEU A 149 -11.82 7.97 -21.33
CA LEU A 149 -11.38 6.73 -21.98
C LEU A 149 -9.91 6.79 -22.39
N ALA A 150 -9.45 7.93 -22.92
CA ALA A 150 -8.05 8.11 -23.29
C ALA A 150 -7.12 8.06 -22.06
N GLN A 151 -7.52 8.67 -20.94
CA GLN A 151 -6.77 8.63 -19.69
C GLN A 151 -6.72 7.22 -19.10
N ASP A 152 -7.85 6.50 -19.12
CA ASP A 152 -7.94 5.12 -18.63
C ASP A 152 -7.07 4.18 -19.48
N ASP A 153 -7.10 4.33 -20.81
CA ASP A 153 -6.24 3.57 -21.70
C ASP A 153 -4.76 3.84 -21.48
N GLU A 154 -4.36 5.09 -21.24
CA GLU A 154 -2.97 5.46 -20.96
C GLU A 154 -2.50 4.86 -19.63
N SER A 155 -3.32 4.97 -18.58
CA SER A 155 -3.07 4.35 -17.27
C SER A 155 -2.91 2.83 -17.39
N ARG A 156 -3.82 2.18 -18.12
CA ARG A 156 -3.81 0.73 -18.35
C ARG A 156 -2.58 0.29 -19.14
N LYS A 157 -2.16 1.07 -20.15
CA LYS A 157 -0.91 0.81 -20.88
C LYS A 157 0.31 0.93 -19.98
N ALA A 158 0.40 1.97 -19.16
CA ALA A 158 1.51 2.14 -18.22
C ALA A 158 1.60 0.97 -17.22
N GLU A 159 0.46 0.55 -16.65
CA GLU A 159 0.39 -0.60 -15.74
C GLU A 159 0.81 -1.89 -16.44
N LEU A 160 0.38 -2.10 -17.69
CA LEU A 160 0.78 -3.27 -18.49
C LEU A 160 2.28 -3.30 -18.77
N VAL A 161 2.91 -2.15 -19.03
CA VAL A 161 4.36 -2.05 -19.23
C VAL A 161 5.11 -2.44 -17.97
N GLU A 162 4.72 -1.92 -16.81
CA GLU A 162 5.34 -2.29 -15.53
C GLU A 162 5.16 -3.78 -15.21
N LYS A 163 3.95 -4.32 -15.39
CA LYS A 163 3.71 -5.77 -15.20
C LYS A 163 4.55 -6.62 -16.15
N ARG A 164 4.69 -6.23 -17.42
CA ARG A 164 5.55 -6.94 -18.40
C ARG A 164 7.02 -6.87 -17.99
N LYS A 165 7.49 -5.72 -17.51
CA LYS A 165 8.86 -5.56 -17.01
C LYS A 165 9.12 -6.45 -15.80
N ALA A 166 8.22 -6.46 -14.81
CA ALA A 166 8.30 -7.35 -13.65
C ALA A 166 8.31 -8.82 -14.05
N LEU A 167 7.43 -9.22 -14.98
CA LEU A 167 7.36 -10.59 -15.51
C LEU A 167 8.66 -10.98 -16.23
N SER A 168 9.21 -10.10 -17.06
CA SER A 168 10.48 -10.34 -17.74
C SER A 168 11.66 -10.47 -16.76
N GLY A 169 11.67 -9.68 -15.68
CA GLY A 169 12.67 -9.77 -14.62
C GLY A 169 12.58 -11.09 -13.86
N ALA A 170 11.36 -11.52 -13.51
CA ALA A 170 11.11 -12.81 -12.87
C ALA A 170 11.52 -13.99 -13.76
N LYS A 171 11.20 -13.96 -15.07
CA LYS A 171 11.62 -14.98 -16.04
C LYS A 171 13.14 -15.08 -16.16
N LYS A 172 13.84 -13.95 -16.31
CA LYS A 172 15.31 -13.94 -16.32
C LYS A 172 15.88 -14.53 -15.04
N ARG A 173 15.30 -14.21 -13.88
CA ARG A 173 15.73 -14.78 -12.61
C ARG A 173 15.54 -16.29 -12.56
N MET A 174 14.45 -16.81 -13.11
CA MET A 174 14.21 -18.25 -13.24
C MET A 174 15.26 -18.90 -14.15
N GLU A 175 15.53 -18.32 -15.32
CA GLU A 175 16.56 -18.82 -16.25
C GLU A 175 17.97 -18.83 -15.61
N ASP A 176 18.31 -17.79 -14.85
CA ASP A 176 19.58 -17.72 -14.11
C ASP A 176 19.65 -18.81 -13.02
N LEU A 177 18.54 -19.06 -12.32
CA LEU A 177 18.47 -20.13 -11.32
C LEU A 177 18.63 -21.51 -11.98
N ASP A 178 17.99 -21.75 -13.12
CA ASP A 178 18.11 -23.00 -13.86
C ASP A 178 19.56 -23.26 -14.30
N ARG A 179 20.25 -22.22 -14.79
CA ARG A 179 21.68 -22.30 -15.15
C ARG A 179 22.57 -22.60 -13.94
N ILE A 180 22.31 -21.95 -12.81
CA ILE A 180 23.05 -22.19 -11.57
C ILE A 180 22.84 -23.64 -11.11
N ILE A 181 21.61 -24.15 -11.16
CA ILE A 181 21.30 -25.54 -10.78
C ILE A 181 22.03 -26.53 -11.70
N GLN A 182 22.02 -26.30 -13.02
CA GLN A 182 22.76 -27.12 -13.99
C GLN A 182 24.26 -27.15 -13.68
N HIS A 183 24.88 -25.99 -13.46
CA HIS A 183 26.32 -25.92 -13.16
C HIS A 183 26.67 -26.59 -11.82
N ILE A 184 25.82 -26.44 -10.79
CA ILE A 184 26.02 -27.12 -9.50
C ILE A 184 25.96 -28.65 -9.66
N TYR A 185 25.07 -29.15 -10.54
CA TYR A 185 24.99 -30.57 -10.86
C TYR A 185 26.24 -31.06 -11.58
N GLU A 186 26.70 -30.33 -12.61
CA GLU A 186 27.92 -30.66 -13.35
C GLU A 186 29.16 -30.69 -12.46
N ASP A 187 29.32 -29.71 -11.56
CA ASP A 187 30.45 -29.65 -10.63
C ASP A 187 30.44 -30.80 -9.60
N ASN A 188 29.25 -31.30 -9.21
CA ASN A 188 29.15 -32.48 -8.37
C ASN A 188 29.58 -33.75 -9.12
N VAL A 189 29.10 -33.94 -10.36
CA VAL A 189 29.46 -35.10 -11.20
C VAL A 189 30.96 -35.12 -11.52
N LEU A 190 31.58 -33.95 -11.73
CA LEU A 190 33.02 -33.81 -11.96
C LEU A 190 33.87 -33.92 -10.69
N GLY A 191 33.25 -34.13 -9.51
CA GLY A 191 33.93 -34.29 -8.23
C GLY A 191 34.60 -33.03 -7.68
N LYS A 192 34.32 -31.86 -8.27
CA LYS A 192 34.77 -30.56 -7.74
C LYS A 192 33.97 -30.17 -6.50
N LEU A 193 32.73 -30.66 -6.42
CA LEU A 193 31.89 -30.60 -5.23
C LEU A 193 31.79 -32.00 -4.60
N SER A 194 31.84 -32.08 -3.27
CA SER A 194 31.51 -33.33 -2.58
C SER A 194 29.99 -33.52 -2.47
N ASP A 195 29.52 -34.77 -2.48
CA ASP A 195 28.10 -35.09 -2.31
C ASP A 195 27.50 -34.45 -1.05
N SER A 196 28.30 -34.34 0.02
CA SER A 196 27.90 -33.69 1.28
C SER A 196 27.64 -32.18 1.15
N GLN A 197 28.35 -31.50 0.25
CA GLN A 197 28.19 -30.08 -0.05
C GLN A 197 27.05 -29.87 -1.05
N TYR A 198 26.91 -30.75 -2.04
CA TYR A 198 25.80 -30.72 -3.01
C TYR A 198 24.45 -30.92 -2.32
N LEU A 199 24.34 -31.87 -1.38
CA LEU A 199 23.12 -32.09 -0.59
C LEU A 199 22.73 -30.89 0.29
N LYS A 200 23.67 -30.02 0.64
CA LYS A 200 23.39 -28.78 1.39
C LYS A 200 22.92 -27.64 0.49
N LEU A 201 23.32 -27.65 -0.79
CA LEU A 201 22.98 -26.61 -1.77
C LEU A 201 21.72 -26.94 -2.58
N SER A 202 21.32 -28.21 -2.66
CA SER A 202 20.12 -28.70 -3.36
C SER A 202 18.86 -28.75 -2.48
N ARG A 203 18.93 -28.24 -1.24
CA ARG A 203 17.86 -28.27 -0.24
C ARG A 203 17.41 -26.87 0.14
#